data_AF-A0A0L1ILE6-F1
#
_entry.id   AF-A0A0L1ILE6-F1
#
_cell.length_a   1.000
_cell.length_b   1.000
_cell.length_c   1.000
_cell.angle_alpha   90.00
_cell.angle_beta   90.00
_cell.angle_gamma   90.00
#
_symmetry.space_group_name_H-M   'P 1'
#
loop_
_entity.id
_entity.type
_entity.pdbx_description
1 polymer ?
#
loop_
_entity_poly.entity_id
_entity_poly.type
_entity_poly.pdbx_seq_one_letter_code
_entity_poly.pdbx_strand_id
1 'polypeptide(L)'
;LELLQQARTRGPSSFITYYSNPWLRLVSETWLGPAYRVTAQVNVVKPGGAAQDSHRDYHLGFQDLHTCAAFPRNIQLASQHLTLQGAVAHSDMPLQSGPTRFLPFSQTYEPGYLAWRRDDFRAFFQDNYTEPGPDGGFHRKANLLQISSGLGKAMESIDTVPLVEKCWDALVKTFQDAGGRLDAGLENFVRAVADGYPFPTNLDRRPPAPNGMAPESEQEIIIRGLREGWGTERAVEELRRMQADSCA
;
A
#
# COMPACT_ATOMS: atom_id res chain seq x y z
N LEU A 1 -7.83 8.31 -1.06
CA LEU A 1 -8.21 9.62 -0.44
C LEU A 1 -7.22 10.07 0.63
N GLU A 2 -6.82 9.20 1.55
CA GLU A 2 -5.93 9.55 2.66
C GLU A 2 -4.53 10.02 2.22
N LEU A 3 -3.89 9.37 1.24
CA LEU A 3 -2.58 9.82 0.74
C LEU A 3 -2.59 11.27 0.24
N LEU A 4 -3.64 11.64 -0.50
CA LEU A 4 -3.82 13.01 -0.96
C LEU A 4 -4.02 13.97 0.21
N GLN A 5 -4.75 13.56 1.24
CA GLN A 5 -4.89 14.34 2.47
C GLN A 5 -3.55 14.51 3.20
N GLN A 6 -2.73 13.47 3.26
CA GLN A 6 -1.37 13.55 3.83
C GLN A 6 -0.48 14.50 3.01
N ALA A 7 -0.51 14.43 1.68
CA ALA A 7 0.22 15.34 0.81
C ALA A 7 -0.22 16.80 1.00
N ARG A 8 -1.52 17.04 1.21
CA ARG A 8 -2.07 18.38 1.49
C ARG A 8 -1.67 18.90 2.87
N THR A 9 -1.75 18.07 3.90
CA THR A 9 -1.55 18.49 5.30
C THR A 9 -0.08 18.57 5.72
N ARG A 10 0.76 17.65 5.25
CA ARG A 10 2.21 17.62 5.54
C ARG A 10 3.02 18.49 4.57
N GLY A 11 2.45 18.79 3.40
CA GLY A 11 3.12 19.44 2.29
C GLY A 11 3.84 18.44 1.36
N PRO A 12 3.97 18.77 0.06
CA PRO A 12 4.53 17.85 -0.94
C PRO A 12 5.92 17.31 -0.62
N SER A 13 6.87 18.16 -0.18
CA SER A 13 8.24 17.73 0.09
C SER A 13 8.34 16.75 1.26
N SER A 14 7.58 16.98 2.34
CA SER A 14 7.52 16.05 3.48
C SER A 14 6.86 14.73 3.09
N PHE A 15 5.80 14.79 2.28
CA PHE A 15 5.11 13.62 1.76
C PHE A 15 6.02 12.77 0.86
N ILE A 16 6.75 13.40 -0.06
CA ILE A 16 7.74 12.72 -0.91
C ILE A 16 8.79 12.04 -0.02
N THR A 17 9.40 12.78 0.91
CA THR A 17 10.42 12.23 1.83
C THR A 17 9.91 11.01 2.58
N TYR A 18 8.67 11.04 3.07
CA TYR A 18 8.06 9.95 3.82
C TYR A 18 7.91 8.68 2.98
N TYR A 19 7.42 8.80 1.75
CA TYR A 19 7.21 7.65 0.84
C TYR A 19 8.45 7.26 0.03
N SER A 20 9.50 8.09 0.04
CA SER A 20 10.84 7.76 -0.46
C SER A 20 11.63 6.84 0.49
N ASN A 21 11.04 6.37 1.59
CA ASN A 21 11.70 5.54 2.60
C ASN A 21 12.28 4.24 2.00
N PRO A 22 13.61 4.01 2.08
CA PRO A 22 14.25 2.85 1.48
C PRO A 22 13.84 1.51 2.11
N TRP A 23 13.45 1.51 3.38
CA TRP A 23 12.97 0.31 4.06
C TRP A 23 11.58 -0.09 3.57
N LEU A 24 10.72 0.90 3.30
CA LEU A 24 9.39 0.65 2.74
C LEU A 24 9.52 -0.01 1.37
N ARG A 25 10.42 0.50 0.49
CA ARG A 25 10.70 -0.17 -0.79
C ARG A 25 11.24 -1.57 -0.57
N LEU A 26 12.31 -1.72 0.23
CA LEU A 26 12.98 -3.01 0.37
C LEU A 26 12.00 -4.11 0.81
N VAL A 27 11.18 -3.86 1.82
CA VAL A 27 10.19 -4.83 2.31
C VAL A 27 9.13 -5.10 1.24
N SER A 28 8.59 -4.04 0.62
CA SER A 28 7.49 -4.15 -0.34
C SER A 28 7.92 -4.86 -1.61
N GLU A 29 9.01 -4.43 -2.23
CA GLU A 29 9.51 -5.01 -3.48
C GLU A 29 9.96 -6.45 -3.31
N THR A 30 10.65 -6.78 -2.22
CA THR A 30 11.10 -8.16 -1.95
C THR A 30 9.93 -9.13 -1.85
N TRP A 31 8.80 -8.69 -1.29
CA TRP A 31 7.64 -9.55 -1.08
C TRP A 31 6.63 -9.51 -2.25
N LEU A 32 6.36 -8.33 -2.79
CA LEU A 32 5.24 -8.07 -3.72
C LEU A 32 5.67 -7.83 -5.17
N GLY A 33 6.97 -7.69 -5.42
CA GLY A 33 7.54 -7.25 -6.70
C GLY A 33 7.51 -5.72 -6.86
N PRO A 34 8.11 -5.18 -7.94
CA PRO A 34 8.35 -3.74 -8.10
C PRO A 34 7.09 -2.92 -8.40
N ALA A 35 6.03 -3.57 -8.88
CA ALA A 35 4.76 -2.94 -9.25
C ALA A 35 3.77 -2.78 -8.07
N TYR A 36 4.27 -2.82 -6.83
CA TYR A 36 3.41 -2.63 -5.66
C TYR A 36 2.85 -1.21 -5.61
N ARG A 37 1.76 -1.02 -4.86
CA ARG A 37 1.22 0.31 -4.52
C ARG A 37 0.79 0.35 -3.06
N VAL A 38 1.05 1.47 -2.38
CA VAL A 38 0.74 1.69 -0.97
C VAL A 38 -0.56 2.46 -0.86
N THR A 39 -1.54 1.94 -0.13
CA THR A 39 -2.67 2.69 0.42
C THR A 39 -2.44 2.93 1.91
N ALA A 40 -2.96 4.03 2.46
CA ALA A 40 -2.80 4.33 3.89
C ALA A 40 -4.12 4.73 4.53
N GLN A 41 -4.27 4.42 5.80
CA GLN A 41 -5.35 4.90 6.66
C GLN A 41 -4.76 5.36 8.00
N VAL A 42 -5.29 6.45 8.56
CA VAL A 42 -4.90 6.86 9.91
C VAL A 42 -5.75 6.10 10.91
N ASN A 43 -5.09 5.32 11.77
CA ASN A 43 -5.76 4.65 12.87
C ASN A 43 -5.57 5.45 14.16
N VAL A 44 -6.69 5.84 14.77
CA VAL A 44 -6.75 6.53 16.07
C VAL A 44 -7.55 5.67 17.02
N VAL A 45 -6.86 5.06 17.98
CA VAL A 45 -7.52 4.29 19.04
C VAL A 45 -7.78 5.20 20.24
N LYS A 46 -9.06 5.30 20.62
CA LYS A 46 -9.50 6.09 21.77
C LYS A 46 -9.41 5.22 23.04
N PRO A 47 -9.14 5.82 24.21
CA PRO A 47 -9.17 5.11 25.48
C PRO A 47 -10.50 4.36 25.69
N GLY A 48 -10.43 3.14 26.22
CA GLY A 48 -11.61 2.31 26.54
C GLY A 48 -12.21 1.53 25.36
N GLY A 49 -11.57 1.51 24.18
CA GLY A 49 -11.99 0.66 23.06
C GLY A 49 -11.87 -0.83 23.38
N ALA A 50 -12.85 -1.63 22.95
CA ALA A 50 -12.80 -3.08 23.08
C ALA A 50 -11.67 -3.68 22.21
N ALA A 51 -11.05 -4.75 22.71
CA ALA A 51 -10.07 -5.51 21.92
C ALA A 51 -10.77 -6.15 20.71
N GLN A 52 -10.09 -6.16 19.57
CA GLN A 52 -10.58 -6.85 18.37
C GLN A 52 -10.35 -8.35 18.51
N ASP A 53 -11.26 -9.15 17.93
CA ASP A 53 -11.07 -10.57 17.74
C ASP A 53 -9.85 -10.85 16.85
N SER A 54 -9.17 -11.98 17.09
CA SER A 54 -8.11 -12.46 16.21
C SER A 54 -8.67 -12.66 14.81
N HIS A 55 -7.98 -12.13 13.81
CA HIS A 55 -8.34 -12.31 12.41
C HIS A 55 -7.06 -12.39 11.57
N ARG A 56 -7.23 -12.76 10.30
CA ARG A 56 -6.25 -12.43 9.27
C ARG A 56 -6.80 -11.27 8.47
N ASP A 57 -5.94 -10.39 8.00
CA ASP A 57 -6.34 -9.28 7.15
C ASP A 57 -6.70 -9.74 5.72
N TYR A 58 -6.86 -8.78 4.82
CA TYR A 58 -7.13 -8.92 3.39
C TYR A 58 -6.31 -10.06 2.72
N HIS A 59 -6.87 -10.92 1.87
CA HIS A 59 -8.07 -10.71 1.02
C HIS A 59 -9.35 -11.37 1.56
N LEU A 60 -9.23 -12.51 2.24
CA LEU A 60 -10.37 -13.31 2.68
C LEU A 60 -10.75 -13.08 4.15
N GLY A 61 -9.90 -12.34 4.88
CA GLY A 61 -10.04 -12.06 6.30
C GLY A 61 -11.39 -11.52 6.74
N PHE A 62 -11.96 -10.63 5.93
CA PHE A 62 -13.20 -9.92 6.22
C PHE A 62 -14.46 -10.64 5.72
N GLN A 63 -14.31 -11.77 5.03
CA GLN A 63 -15.45 -12.54 4.51
C GLN A 63 -16.09 -13.37 5.63
N ASP A 64 -17.38 -13.63 5.51
CA ASP A 64 -18.05 -14.62 6.35
C ASP A 64 -17.50 -16.04 6.09
N LEU A 65 -17.81 -16.97 7.00
CA LEU A 65 -17.27 -18.34 6.93
C LEU A 65 -17.67 -19.06 5.63
N HIS A 66 -18.92 -18.91 5.18
CA HIS A 66 -19.41 -19.61 4.00
C HIS A 66 -18.72 -19.07 2.73
N THR A 67 -18.64 -17.75 2.58
CA THR A 67 -17.96 -17.10 1.45
C THR A 67 -16.47 -17.44 1.45
N CYS A 68 -15.81 -17.39 2.60
CA CYS A 68 -14.38 -17.73 2.72
C CYS A 68 -14.11 -19.20 2.35
N ALA A 69 -14.99 -20.13 2.74
CA ALA A 69 -14.84 -21.55 2.49
C ALA A 69 -15.04 -21.94 1.01
N ALA A 70 -15.74 -21.10 0.23
CA ALA A 70 -15.95 -21.32 -1.19
C ALA A 70 -14.66 -21.15 -2.02
N PHE A 71 -13.64 -20.45 -1.50
CA PHE A 71 -12.36 -20.31 -2.19
C PHE A 71 -11.52 -21.59 -2.06
N PRO A 72 -10.97 -22.12 -3.16
CA PRO A 72 -10.15 -23.32 -3.12
C PRO A 72 -8.84 -23.05 -2.37
N ARG A 73 -8.26 -24.11 -1.78
CA ARG A 73 -7.08 -24.02 -0.90
C ARG A 73 -5.90 -23.27 -1.53
N ASN A 74 -5.62 -23.50 -2.81
CA ASN A 74 -4.54 -22.80 -3.51
C ASN A 74 -4.74 -21.27 -3.54
N ILE A 75 -5.97 -20.78 -3.66
CA ILE A 75 -6.28 -19.35 -3.63
C ILE A 75 -6.23 -18.81 -2.19
N GLN A 76 -6.69 -19.59 -1.22
CA GLN A 76 -6.54 -19.22 0.20
C GLN A 76 -5.07 -19.06 0.59
N LEU A 77 -4.16 -19.86 0.02
CA LEU A 77 -2.72 -19.73 0.23
C LEU A 77 -2.12 -18.58 -0.58
N ALA A 78 -2.35 -18.55 -1.90
CA ALA A 78 -1.75 -17.56 -2.79
C ALA A 78 -2.12 -16.12 -2.41
N SER A 79 -3.36 -15.88 -1.99
CA SER A 79 -3.84 -14.53 -1.61
C SER A 79 -3.08 -13.91 -0.43
N GLN A 80 -2.44 -14.71 0.43
CA GLN A 80 -1.63 -14.23 1.56
C GLN A 80 -0.34 -13.54 1.09
N HIS A 81 0.07 -13.79 -0.15
CA HIS A 81 1.31 -13.23 -0.72
C HIS A 81 1.07 -11.97 -1.56
N LEU A 82 -0.19 -11.56 -1.74
CA LEU A 82 -0.55 -10.44 -2.62
C LEU A 82 -0.62 -9.08 -1.91
N THR A 83 -0.63 -9.08 -0.58
CA THR A 83 -0.73 -7.86 0.22
C THR A 83 0.12 -7.97 1.48
N LEU A 84 0.80 -6.87 1.82
CA LEU A 84 1.39 -6.63 3.12
C LEU A 84 0.51 -5.65 3.89
N GLN A 85 0.29 -5.94 5.17
CA GLN A 85 -0.32 -5.03 6.12
C GLN A 85 0.74 -4.61 7.12
N GLY A 86 0.86 -3.31 7.35
CA GLY A 86 1.87 -2.74 8.22
C GLY A 86 1.37 -1.48 8.89
N ALA A 87 2.14 -1.00 9.86
CA ALA A 87 1.88 0.27 10.51
C ALA A 87 3.19 1.01 10.71
N VAL A 88 3.19 2.31 10.43
CA VAL A 88 4.25 3.22 10.86
C VAL A 88 3.73 3.99 12.06
N ALA A 89 4.29 3.70 13.23
CA ALA A 89 3.99 4.43 14.45
C ALA A 89 4.60 5.84 14.36
N HIS A 90 3.79 6.86 14.61
CA HIS A 90 4.23 8.28 14.70
C HIS A 90 4.35 8.75 16.15
N SER A 91 4.14 7.85 17.10
CA SER A 91 4.17 8.08 18.54
C SER A 91 4.38 6.73 19.26
N ASP A 92 4.72 6.78 20.54
CA ASP A 92 4.94 5.58 21.37
C ASP A 92 3.66 4.72 21.50
N MET A 93 3.85 3.42 21.65
CA MET A 93 2.77 2.41 21.75
C MET A 93 2.92 1.58 23.03
N PRO A 94 2.64 2.14 24.22
CA PRO A 94 2.74 1.40 25.49
C PRO A 94 1.84 0.16 25.52
N LEU A 95 2.23 -0.86 26.28
CA LEU A 95 1.40 -2.05 26.52
C LEU A 95 0.01 -1.68 27.07
N GLN A 96 -0.07 -0.67 27.94
CA GLN A 96 -1.33 -0.20 28.51
C GLN A 96 -2.29 0.39 27.47
N SER A 97 -1.79 0.75 26.28
CA SER A 97 -2.61 1.28 25.18
C SER A 97 -3.34 0.20 24.36
N GLY A 98 -3.12 -1.07 24.68
CA GLY A 98 -3.64 -2.20 23.91
C GLY A 98 -2.94 -2.28 22.55
N PRO A 99 -1.64 -2.60 22.52
CA PRO A 99 -0.90 -2.79 21.27
C PRO A 99 -1.50 -3.94 20.46
N THR A 100 -1.19 -3.97 19.17
CA THR A 100 -1.66 -5.05 18.30
C THR A 100 -1.07 -6.38 18.77
N ARG A 101 -1.93 -7.37 18.98
CA ARG A 101 -1.54 -8.75 19.30
C ARG A 101 -1.29 -9.52 18.02
N PHE A 102 -0.16 -10.20 17.94
CA PHE A 102 0.19 -11.06 16.83
C PHE A 102 0.34 -12.49 17.32
N LEU A 103 -0.03 -13.47 16.50
CA LEU A 103 0.36 -14.87 16.71
C LEU A 103 1.53 -15.19 15.78
N PRO A 104 2.78 -15.23 16.29
CA PRO A 104 3.96 -15.49 15.47
C PRO A 104 3.84 -16.78 14.68
N PHE A 105 4.38 -16.78 13.46
CA PHE A 105 4.33 -17.92 12.53
C PHE A 105 2.94 -18.38 12.12
N SER A 106 1.87 -17.72 12.58
CA SER A 106 0.51 -18.13 12.21
C SER A 106 0.29 -18.14 10.71
N GLN A 107 1.01 -17.35 9.90
CA GLN A 107 0.94 -17.36 8.44
C GLN A 107 1.28 -18.72 7.82
N THR A 108 2.05 -19.58 8.50
CA THR A 108 2.36 -20.94 8.01
C THR A 108 1.22 -21.92 8.27
N TYR A 109 0.23 -21.53 9.08
CA TYR A 109 -0.95 -22.35 9.35
C TYR A 109 -1.96 -22.18 8.21
N GLU A 110 -1.93 -23.08 7.25
CA GLU A 110 -2.70 -22.98 6.00
C GLU A 110 -4.21 -22.76 6.18
N PRO A 111 -4.92 -23.39 7.15
CA PRO A 111 -6.34 -23.15 7.33
C PRO A 111 -6.67 -21.77 7.91
N GLY A 112 -5.69 -20.93 8.20
CA GLY A 112 -5.85 -19.79 9.11
C GLY A 112 -6.90 -18.76 8.71
N TYR A 113 -7.24 -18.61 7.42
CA TYR A 113 -8.39 -17.78 7.02
C TYR A 113 -9.72 -18.30 7.56
N LEU A 114 -9.89 -19.62 7.72
CA LEU A 114 -11.07 -20.26 8.29
C LEU A 114 -10.92 -20.50 9.80
N ALA A 115 -9.70 -20.80 10.24
CA ALA A 115 -9.48 -21.36 11.57
C ALA A 115 -9.67 -20.38 12.73
N TRP A 116 -9.39 -19.08 12.54
CA TRP A 116 -9.47 -18.10 13.64
C TRP A 116 -10.86 -17.99 14.27
N ARG A 117 -11.91 -18.45 13.56
CA ARG A 117 -13.29 -18.45 14.06
C ARG A 117 -13.59 -19.59 15.03
N ARG A 118 -12.77 -20.65 15.08
CA ARG A 118 -12.98 -21.82 15.94
C ARG A 118 -12.59 -21.52 17.38
N ASP A 119 -13.38 -22.02 18.33
CA ASP A 119 -13.15 -21.79 19.76
C ASP A 119 -11.79 -22.31 20.23
N ASP A 120 -11.35 -23.46 19.73
CA ASP A 120 -10.05 -24.04 20.07
C ASP A 120 -8.87 -23.18 19.58
N PHE A 121 -8.98 -22.61 18.38
CA PHE A 121 -7.99 -21.68 17.87
C PHE A 121 -8.01 -20.33 18.61
N ARG A 122 -9.19 -19.84 18.98
CA ARG A 122 -9.32 -18.61 19.78
C ARG A 122 -8.65 -18.78 21.14
N ALA A 123 -8.86 -19.92 21.81
CA ALA A 123 -8.17 -20.25 23.05
C ALA A 123 -6.64 -20.29 22.84
N PHE A 124 -6.18 -21.01 21.81
CA PHE A 124 -4.75 -21.06 21.47
C PHE A 124 -4.15 -19.67 21.23
N PHE A 125 -4.86 -18.79 20.52
CA PHE A 125 -4.42 -17.41 20.29
C PHE A 125 -4.25 -16.65 21.60
N GLN A 126 -5.23 -16.72 22.52
CA GLN A 126 -5.15 -16.02 23.81
C GLN A 126 -3.98 -16.48 24.68
N ASP A 127 -3.61 -17.76 24.56
CA ASP A 127 -2.51 -18.34 25.34
C ASP A 127 -1.12 -18.07 24.72
N ASN A 128 -1.04 -17.69 23.44
CA ASN A 128 0.23 -17.69 22.69
C ASN A 128 0.53 -16.40 21.90
N TYR A 129 -0.29 -15.34 22.01
CA TYR A 129 -0.01 -14.09 21.31
C TYR A 129 1.21 -13.37 21.87
N THR A 130 1.79 -12.50 21.04
CA THR A 130 2.85 -11.56 21.40
C THR A 130 2.42 -10.14 21.06
N GLU A 131 2.86 -9.18 21.86
CA GLU A 131 2.64 -7.74 21.65
C GLU A 131 3.99 -7.06 21.41
N PRO A 132 4.14 -6.20 20.39
CA PRO A 132 5.35 -5.40 20.23
C PRO A 132 5.30 -4.21 21.20
N GLY A 133 6.35 -3.99 22.00
CA GLY A 133 6.50 -2.72 22.73
C GLY A 133 7.70 -2.62 23.68
N PRO A 134 8.43 -1.49 23.68
CA PRO A 134 9.11 -0.93 24.86
C PRO A 134 8.17 -0.02 25.68
N ASP A 135 8.49 0.19 26.96
CA ASP A 135 7.72 0.95 27.96
C ASP A 135 7.75 2.49 27.73
N GLY A 136 6.61 3.17 27.63
CA GLY A 136 6.55 4.65 27.55
C GLY A 136 5.17 5.25 27.26
N GLY A 137 4.88 6.46 27.77
CA GLY A 137 3.53 7.07 27.89
C GLY A 137 2.71 7.35 26.61
N PHE A 138 1.45 7.75 26.82
CA PHE A 138 0.35 7.69 25.84
C PHE A 138 0.29 8.83 24.82
N HIS A 139 0.39 8.47 23.53
CA HIS A 139 -0.45 8.93 22.42
C HIS A 139 -0.35 7.86 21.32
N ARG A 140 -1.47 7.34 20.77
CA ARG A 140 -1.46 6.29 19.71
C ARG A 140 -1.88 6.88 18.37
N LYS A 141 -0.90 7.20 17.51
CA LYS A 141 -1.12 7.55 16.11
C LYS A 141 -0.23 6.70 15.22
N ALA A 142 -0.84 5.85 14.41
CA ALA A 142 -0.13 5.08 13.40
C ALA A 142 -0.77 5.31 12.03
N ASN A 143 0.09 5.39 11.01
CA ASN A 143 -0.36 5.24 9.64
C ASN A 143 -0.40 3.74 9.36
N LEU A 144 -1.61 3.18 9.25
CA LEU A 144 -1.79 1.83 8.73
C LEU A 144 -1.50 1.87 7.23
N LEU A 145 -0.62 0.99 6.79
CA LEU A 145 -0.26 0.81 5.40
C LEU A 145 -0.80 -0.53 4.96
N GLN A 146 -1.56 -0.51 3.87
CA GLN A 146 -1.79 -1.70 3.08
C GLN A 146 -0.99 -1.53 1.79
N ILE A 147 -0.17 -2.52 1.47
CA ILE A 147 0.67 -2.50 0.29
C ILE A 147 0.31 -3.71 -0.54
N SER A 148 -0.24 -3.49 -1.72
CA SER A 148 -0.67 -4.58 -2.61
C SER A 148 0.29 -4.72 -3.77
N SER A 149 0.55 -5.96 -4.17
CA SER A 149 1.20 -6.27 -5.44
C SER A 149 0.35 -5.71 -6.59
N GLY A 150 0.98 -5.40 -7.72
CA GLY A 150 0.25 -5.04 -8.95
C GLY A 150 -0.69 -6.16 -9.45
N LEU A 151 -0.50 -7.39 -8.98
CA LEU A 151 -1.39 -8.53 -9.26
C LEU A 151 -2.52 -8.70 -8.23
N GLY A 152 -2.46 -7.95 -7.11
CA GLY A 152 -3.43 -8.02 -6.02
C GLY A 152 -4.49 -6.93 -6.12
N LYS A 153 -5.61 -7.11 -5.42
CA LYS A 153 -6.56 -6.01 -5.22
C LYS A 153 -6.16 -5.23 -3.98
N ALA A 154 -6.42 -3.93 -3.96
CA ALA A 154 -6.30 -3.13 -2.75
C ALA A 154 -7.70 -2.95 -2.14
N MET A 155 -7.79 -2.90 -0.81
CA MET A 155 -9.03 -2.52 -0.11
C MET A 155 -9.53 -1.12 -0.52
N GLU A 156 -8.63 -0.19 -0.84
CA GLU A 156 -8.96 1.15 -1.30
C GLU A 156 -8.31 1.44 -2.64
N SER A 157 -8.90 2.34 -3.42
CA SER A 157 -8.28 2.93 -4.60
C SER A 157 -7.60 4.25 -4.27
N ILE A 158 -6.54 4.56 -5.02
CA ILE A 158 -5.88 5.86 -5.00
C ILE A 158 -6.21 6.53 -6.33
N ASP A 159 -6.61 7.79 -6.25
CA ASP A 159 -6.64 8.64 -7.43
C ASP A 159 -5.26 9.30 -7.56
N THR A 160 -4.46 8.76 -8.49
CA THR A 160 -3.07 9.15 -8.71
C THR A 160 -2.97 10.56 -9.28
N VAL A 161 -3.91 10.99 -10.12
CA VAL A 161 -3.88 12.30 -10.82
C VAL A 161 -3.77 13.49 -9.85
N PRO A 162 -4.70 13.70 -8.89
CA PRO A 162 -4.62 14.83 -7.97
C PRO A 162 -3.42 14.72 -7.01
N LEU A 163 -2.93 13.51 -6.76
CA LEU A 163 -1.75 13.29 -5.93
C LEU A 163 -0.48 13.74 -6.67
N VAL A 164 -0.34 13.33 -7.93
CA VAL A 164 0.75 13.73 -8.81
C VAL A 164 0.70 15.23 -9.07
N GLU A 165 -0.47 15.78 -9.40
CA GLU A 165 -0.68 17.23 -9.57
C GLU A 165 -0.17 18.02 -8.37
N LYS A 166 -0.50 17.55 -7.15
CA LYS A 166 -0.08 18.21 -5.92
C LYS A 166 1.43 18.10 -5.65
N CYS A 167 2.07 17.03 -6.12
CA CYS A 167 3.47 16.74 -5.83
C CYS A 167 4.44 17.08 -6.97
N TRP A 168 3.95 17.38 -8.17
CA TRP A 168 4.78 17.44 -9.39
C TRP A 168 5.93 18.42 -9.28
N ASP A 169 5.68 19.67 -8.89
CA ASP A 169 6.74 20.68 -8.77
C ASP A 169 7.85 20.24 -7.79
N ALA A 170 7.46 19.60 -6.69
CA ALA A 170 8.41 19.08 -5.71
C ALA A 170 9.16 17.84 -6.24
N LEU A 171 8.54 17.00 -7.06
CA LEU A 171 9.20 15.89 -7.75
C LEU A 171 10.21 16.39 -8.78
N VAL A 172 9.83 17.36 -9.61
CA VAL A 172 10.72 17.99 -10.59
C VAL A 172 11.92 18.62 -9.89
N LYS A 173 11.69 19.39 -8.81
CA LYS A 173 12.77 19.96 -8.01
C LYS A 173 13.69 18.87 -7.45
N THR A 174 13.13 17.83 -6.86
CA THR A 174 13.93 16.71 -6.30
C THR A 174 14.75 16.00 -7.40
N PHE A 175 14.18 15.83 -8.58
CA PHE A 175 14.86 15.24 -9.74
C PHE A 175 15.99 16.13 -10.27
N GLN A 176 15.79 17.45 -10.31
CA GLN A 176 16.82 18.43 -10.67
C GLN A 176 17.94 18.51 -9.63
N ASP A 177 17.58 18.51 -8.33
CA ASP A 177 18.53 18.49 -7.22
C ASP A 177 19.41 17.21 -7.25
N ALA A 178 18.87 16.10 -7.78
CA ALA A 178 19.59 14.85 -8.06
C ALA A 178 20.37 14.86 -9.39
N GLY A 179 20.53 16.03 -10.04
CA GLY A 179 21.27 16.19 -11.29
C GLY A 179 20.56 15.64 -12.52
N GLY A 180 19.22 15.62 -12.51
CA GLY A 180 18.41 15.08 -13.62
C GLY A 180 18.45 13.55 -13.69
N ARG A 181 18.70 12.88 -12.57
CA ARG A 181 18.76 11.42 -12.47
C ARG A 181 17.61 10.92 -11.60
N LEU A 182 17.01 9.81 -12.03
CA LEU A 182 16.06 9.09 -11.19
C LEU A 182 16.88 8.35 -10.13
N ASP A 183 17.00 8.94 -8.95
CA ASP A 183 17.65 8.29 -7.81
C ASP A 183 16.69 7.30 -7.12
N ALA A 184 17.24 6.53 -6.18
CA ALA A 184 16.45 5.54 -5.44
C ALA A 184 15.30 6.18 -4.64
N GLY A 185 15.46 7.41 -4.14
CA GLY A 185 14.42 8.09 -3.36
C GLY A 185 13.20 8.44 -4.21
N LEU A 186 13.42 8.98 -5.40
CA LEU A 186 12.36 9.27 -6.36
C LEU A 186 11.69 8.01 -6.87
N GLU A 187 12.48 6.98 -7.20
CA GLU A 187 11.95 5.69 -7.62
C GLU A 187 11.09 5.05 -6.53
N ASN A 188 11.53 5.09 -5.26
CA ASN A 188 10.76 4.60 -4.11
C ASN A 188 9.40 5.31 -4.01
N PHE A 189 9.41 6.64 -4.18
CA PHE A 189 8.18 7.45 -4.11
C PHE A 189 7.19 7.05 -5.20
N VAL A 190 7.65 7.02 -6.46
CA VAL A 190 6.80 6.70 -7.61
C VAL A 190 6.17 5.32 -7.44
N ARG A 191 6.97 4.32 -7.05
CA ARG A 191 6.47 2.97 -6.75
C ARG A 191 5.45 2.95 -5.62
N ALA A 192 5.65 3.76 -4.57
CA ALA A 192 4.71 3.78 -3.46
C ALA A 192 3.32 4.32 -3.84
N VAL A 193 3.23 5.29 -4.76
CA VAL A 193 2.00 6.07 -4.96
C VAL A 193 1.27 5.82 -6.29
N ALA A 194 1.94 5.26 -7.29
CA ALA A 194 1.40 5.06 -8.63
C ALA A 194 1.32 3.58 -9.00
N ASP A 195 0.34 3.20 -9.81
CA ASP A 195 0.17 1.83 -10.28
C ASP A 195 1.29 1.42 -11.23
N GLY A 196 2.01 0.34 -10.88
CA GLY A 196 3.10 -0.21 -11.69
C GLY A 196 2.64 -1.35 -12.60
N TYR A 197 1.38 -1.75 -12.51
CA TYR A 197 0.82 -2.79 -13.37
C TYR A 197 -0.13 -2.15 -14.40
N PRO A 198 0.09 -2.37 -15.71
CA PRO A 198 -0.64 -1.65 -16.76
C PRO A 198 -2.08 -2.14 -16.96
N PHE A 199 -2.55 -3.09 -16.16
CA PHE A 199 -3.86 -3.71 -16.27
C PHE A 199 -4.68 -3.55 -14.98
N PRO A 200 -6.02 -3.52 -15.06
CA PRO A 200 -6.83 -3.60 -16.28
C PRO A 200 -6.77 -2.32 -17.14
N THR A 201 -6.97 -2.46 -18.44
CA THR A 201 -7.02 -1.35 -19.41
C THR A 201 -7.80 -1.76 -20.67
N ASN A 202 -8.33 -0.79 -21.42
CA ASN A 202 -8.87 -1.03 -22.76
C ASN A 202 -7.72 -1.12 -23.78
N LEU A 203 -7.50 -2.30 -24.35
CA LEU A 203 -6.43 -2.55 -25.33
C LEU A 203 -6.72 -2.00 -26.73
N ASP A 204 -7.98 -1.72 -27.07
CA ASP A 204 -8.33 -1.08 -28.34
C ASP A 204 -7.89 0.39 -28.36
N ARG A 205 -7.92 1.05 -27.19
CA ARG A 205 -7.49 2.46 -27.02
C ARG A 205 -6.06 2.59 -26.53
N ARG A 206 -5.59 1.63 -25.75
CA ARG A 206 -4.24 1.60 -25.18
C ARG A 206 -3.50 0.36 -25.68
N PRO A 207 -3.16 0.31 -26.99
CA PRO A 207 -2.38 -0.81 -27.52
C PRO A 207 -0.98 -0.82 -26.89
N PRO A 208 -0.29 -1.97 -26.92
CA PRO A 208 1.11 -2.04 -26.50
C PRO A 208 2.00 -0.99 -27.18
N ALA A 209 3.00 -0.50 -26.46
CA ALA A 209 4.00 0.38 -27.05
C ALA A 209 4.73 -0.31 -28.22
N PRO A 210 5.28 0.43 -29.21
CA PRO A 210 5.89 -0.16 -30.41
C PRO A 210 6.96 -1.26 -30.18
N ASN A 211 7.57 -1.30 -28.99
CA ASN A 211 8.56 -2.31 -28.57
C ASN A 211 8.17 -3.03 -27.27
N GLY A 212 6.89 -3.04 -26.89
CA GLY A 212 6.38 -3.59 -25.64
C GLY A 212 5.24 -4.57 -25.86
N MET A 213 4.93 -5.34 -24.81
CA MET A 213 3.79 -6.28 -24.79
C MET A 213 2.58 -5.73 -24.03
N ALA A 214 2.70 -4.52 -23.45
CA ALA A 214 1.67 -3.84 -22.69
C ALA A 214 1.76 -2.31 -22.91
N PRO A 215 0.68 -1.55 -22.65
CA PRO A 215 0.76 -0.09 -22.59
C PRO A 215 1.52 0.38 -21.34
N GLU A 216 1.90 1.65 -21.29
CA GLU A 216 2.60 2.23 -20.13
C GLU A 216 1.75 2.20 -18.85
N SER A 217 2.38 1.95 -17.71
CA SER A 217 1.80 2.09 -16.36
C SER A 217 1.84 3.55 -15.87
N GLU A 218 1.15 3.85 -14.77
CA GLU A 218 1.23 5.19 -14.15
C GLU A 218 2.66 5.52 -13.71
N GLN A 219 3.38 4.53 -13.18
CA GLN A 219 4.80 4.68 -12.79
C GLN A 219 5.67 5.08 -13.99
N GLU A 220 5.49 4.41 -15.14
CA GLU A 220 6.25 4.69 -16.36
C GLU A 220 5.94 6.09 -16.91
N ILE A 221 4.67 6.51 -16.92
CA ILE A 221 4.28 7.86 -17.36
C ILE A 221 4.92 8.94 -16.47
N ILE A 222 4.89 8.77 -15.14
CA ILE A 222 5.50 9.72 -14.20
C ILE A 222 7.02 9.80 -14.43
N ILE A 223 7.70 8.66 -14.56
CA ILE A 223 9.14 8.60 -14.81
C ILE A 223 9.50 9.24 -16.15
N ARG A 224 8.72 8.96 -17.20
CA ARG A 224 8.87 9.57 -18.52
C ARG A 224 8.72 11.09 -18.44
N GLY A 225 7.70 11.58 -17.74
CA GLY A 225 7.47 13.00 -17.57
C GLY A 225 8.60 13.74 -16.84
N LEU A 226 9.20 13.11 -15.81
CA LEU A 226 10.40 13.67 -15.16
C LEU A 226 11.60 13.73 -16.11
N ARG A 227 11.85 12.66 -16.87
CA ARG A 227 12.98 12.59 -17.82
C ARG A 227 12.85 13.55 -19.00
N GLU A 228 11.64 13.72 -19.51
CA GLU A 228 11.33 14.63 -20.61
C GLU A 228 11.15 16.10 -20.16
N GLY A 229 11.22 16.38 -18.85
CA GLY A 229 11.11 17.74 -18.32
C GLY A 229 9.72 18.35 -18.44
N TRP A 230 8.66 17.54 -18.25
CA TRP A 230 7.29 18.03 -18.33
C TRP A 230 6.94 18.99 -17.19
N GLY A 231 6.14 20.01 -17.51
CA GLY A 231 5.41 20.78 -16.51
C GLY A 231 4.20 20.02 -15.95
N THR A 232 3.65 20.51 -14.84
CA THR A 232 2.53 19.90 -14.12
C THR A 232 1.32 19.64 -15.01
N GLU A 233 0.96 20.60 -15.86
CA GLU A 233 -0.21 20.48 -16.76
C GLU A 233 -0.09 19.28 -17.70
N ARG A 234 1.06 19.10 -18.36
CA ARG A 234 1.30 17.98 -19.28
C ARG A 234 1.30 16.63 -18.56
N ALA A 235 1.94 16.54 -17.40
CA ALA A 235 1.96 15.31 -16.61
C ALA A 235 0.56 14.87 -16.17
N VAL A 236 -0.25 15.83 -15.74
CA VAL A 236 -1.64 15.62 -15.35
C VAL A 236 -2.51 15.24 -16.56
N GLU A 237 -2.33 15.89 -17.70
CA GLU A 237 -3.04 15.58 -18.94
C GLU A 237 -2.78 14.14 -19.40
N GLU A 238 -1.51 13.72 -19.44
CA GLU A 238 -1.13 12.37 -19.86
C GLU A 238 -1.69 11.29 -18.93
N LEU A 239 -1.66 11.50 -17.61
CA LEU A 239 -2.28 10.58 -16.65
C LEU A 239 -3.82 10.55 -16.75
N ARG A 240 -4.47 11.71 -16.93
CA ARG A 240 -5.93 11.77 -17.14
C ARG A 240 -6.34 11.05 -18.42
N ARG A 241 -5.58 11.25 -19.50
CA ARG A 241 -5.79 10.55 -20.77
C ARG A 241 -5.64 9.04 -20.58
N MET A 242 -4.58 8.60 -19.88
CA MET A 242 -4.38 7.19 -19.55
C MET A 242 -5.61 6.59 -18.85
N GLN A 243 -6.11 7.26 -17.81
CA GLN A 243 -7.27 6.81 -17.04
C GLN A 243 -8.55 6.80 -17.90
N ALA A 244 -8.79 7.85 -18.69
CA ALA A 244 -9.95 7.94 -19.56
C ALA A 244 -9.94 6.84 -20.63
N ASP A 245 -8.80 6.63 -21.29
CA ASP A 245 -8.66 5.59 -22.31
C ASP A 245 -8.73 4.19 -21.72
N SER A 246 -8.35 3.99 -20.45
CA SER A 246 -8.46 2.69 -19.77
C SER A 246 -9.91 2.32 -19.39
N CYS A 247 -10.75 3.32 -19.08
CA CYS A 247 -12.12 3.13 -18.59
C CYS A 247 -13.20 3.18 -19.69
N ALA A 248 -12.86 3.67 -20.88
CA ALA A 248 -13.78 3.80 -22.00
C ALA A 248 -13.99 2.50 -22.78
#